data_AF-A0A0M8WDQ2-F1
#
_entry.id   AF-A0A0M8WDQ2-F1
#
_cell.length_a   1.000
_cell.length_b   1.000
_cell.length_c   1.000
_cell.angle_alpha   90.00
_cell.angle_beta   90.00
_cell.angle_gamma   90.00
#
_symmetry.space_group_name_H-M   'P 1'
#
loop_
_entity.id
_entity.type
_entity.pdbx_description
1 polymer ?
#
loop_
_entity_poly.entity_id
_entity_poly.type
_entity_poly.pdbx_seq_one_letter_code
_entity_poly.pdbx_strand_id
1 'polypeptide(L)'
;MISWDRCGDSTYVGVMTRYEIEVLRSYTDGLVSLLDHHLALFDTTPDGCSWPHPELGRDARVTAILRAEIGEQEPDWVHSVSAAACLRDVSSHARLMACALSSSSGVVHLASRAEAEAWLRCIRLVLVTITAMADERGEVSGKACEPTVSWLTEVSDGLSAVLDDTTSPTMTADR
;
A
#
# COMPACT_ATOMS: atom_id res chain seq x y z
N MET A 1 -2.02 18.20 8.91
CA MET A 1 -1.52 17.40 10.04
C MET A 1 -2.49 16.25 10.19
N ILE A 2 -2.05 15.07 9.79
CA ILE A 2 -2.84 13.85 9.83
C ILE A 2 -2.74 13.31 11.26
N SER A 3 -3.88 12.98 11.85
CA SER A 3 -3.92 12.35 13.16
C SER A 3 -4.64 11.01 13.04
N TRP A 4 -3.93 9.94 13.36
CA TRP A 4 -4.52 8.63 13.59
C TRP A 4 -4.82 8.49 15.07
N ASP A 5 -5.98 7.92 15.38
CA ASP A 5 -6.36 7.60 16.75
C ASP A 5 -7.11 6.26 16.78
N ARG A 6 -7.09 5.61 17.93
CA ARG A 6 -7.84 4.39 18.19
C ARG A 6 -9.15 4.75 18.86
N CYS A 7 -10.26 4.36 18.24
CA CYS A 7 -11.59 4.52 18.81
C CYS A 7 -12.09 3.17 19.34
N GLY A 8 -11.98 2.94 20.65
CA GLY A 8 -12.40 1.67 21.27
C GLY A 8 -11.40 0.53 21.06
N ASP A 9 -11.89 -0.71 21.02
CA ASP A 9 -11.03 -1.90 21.08
C ASP A 9 -10.46 -2.32 19.73
N SER A 10 -11.14 -2.02 18.61
CA SER A 10 -10.80 -2.57 17.29
C SER A 10 -10.82 -1.56 16.14
N THR A 11 -11.21 -0.31 16.39
CA THR A 11 -11.49 0.69 15.36
C THR A 11 -10.43 1.78 15.33
N TYR A 12 -10.05 2.21 14.12
CA TYR A 12 -9.01 3.21 13.89
C TYR A 12 -9.59 4.35 13.06
N VAL A 13 -9.27 5.58 13.43
CA VAL A 13 -9.78 6.79 12.80
C VAL A 13 -8.63 7.68 12.37
N GLY A 14 -8.61 8.07 11.11
CA GLY A 14 -7.67 9.04 10.56
C GLY A 14 -8.40 10.33 10.22
N VAL A 15 -7.96 11.46 10.77
CA VAL A 15 -8.46 12.79 10.39
C VAL A 15 -7.50 13.42 9.41
N MET A 16 -8.01 13.78 8.24
CA MET A 16 -7.28 14.33 7.11
C MET A 16 -8.06 15.48 6.49
N THR A 17 -7.35 16.42 5.87
CA THR A 17 -8.00 17.42 5.03
C THR A 17 -8.64 16.76 3.80
N ARG A 18 -9.64 17.42 3.23
CA ARG A 18 -10.25 16.96 1.97
C ARG A 18 -9.22 16.81 0.85
N TYR A 19 -8.26 17.72 0.78
CA TYR A 19 -7.18 17.66 -0.20
C TYR A 19 -6.31 16.40 -0.01
N GLU A 20 -5.94 16.08 1.22
CA GLU A 20 -5.17 14.86 1.55
C GLU A 20 -5.93 13.58 1.17
N ILE A 21 -7.25 13.54 1.41
CA ILE A 21 -8.11 12.42 0.96
C ILE A 21 -8.14 12.29 -0.57
N GLU A 22 -8.27 13.41 -1.28
CA GLU A 22 -8.28 13.43 -2.75
C GLU A 22 -6.93 12.96 -3.32
N VAL A 23 -5.82 13.37 -2.71
CA VAL A 23 -4.46 12.93 -3.07
C VAL A 23 -4.28 11.43 -2.81
N LEU A 24 -4.64 10.92 -1.61
CA LEU A 24 -4.56 9.49 -1.32
C LEU A 24 -5.42 8.68 -2.29
N ARG A 25 -6.64 9.14 -2.57
CA ARG A 25 -7.55 8.46 -3.50
C ARG A 25 -6.93 8.37 -4.90
N SER A 26 -6.33 9.45 -5.40
CA SER A 26 -5.64 9.44 -6.68
C SER A 26 -4.53 8.37 -6.73
N TYR A 27 -3.73 8.26 -5.65
CA TYR A 27 -2.70 7.22 -5.56
C TYR A 27 -3.28 5.80 -5.48
N THR A 28 -4.31 5.60 -4.66
CA THR A 28 -4.98 4.30 -4.52
C THR A 28 -5.63 3.87 -5.83
N ASP A 29 -6.33 4.77 -6.53
CA ASP A 29 -6.95 4.49 -7.83
C ASP A 29 -5.89 4.16 -8.89
N GLY A 30 -4.76 4.87 -8.87
CA GLY A 30 -3.60 4.57 -9.70
C GLY A 30 -3.01 3.19 -9.41
N LEU A 31 -2.89 2.81 -8.14
CA LEU A 31 -2.43 1.49 -7.71
C LEU A 31 -3.39 0.38 -8.15
N VAL A 32 -4.70 0.55 -7.94
CA VAL A 32 -5.72 -0.41 -8.40
C VAL A 32 -5.65 -0.58 -9.92
N SER A 33 -5.57 0.53 -10.67
CA SER A 33 -5.46 0.49 -12.13
C SER A 33 -4.19 -0.23 -12.62
N LEU A 34 -3.07 0.00 -11.94
CA LEU A 34 -1.80 -0.68 -12.22
C LEU A 34 -1.92 -2.19 -12.01
N LEU A 35 -2.53 -2.61 -10.90
CA LEU A 35 -2.69 -4.02 -10.53
C LEU A 35 -3.66 -4.72 -11.47
N ASP A 36 -4.80 -4.11 -11.79
CA ASP A 36 -5.80 -4.67 -12.71
C ASP A 36 -5.21 -4.88 -14.10
N HIS A 37 -4.43 -3.91 -14.60
CA HIS A 37 -3.73 -4.03 -15.89
C HIS A 37 -2.84 -5.28 -15.93
N HIS A 38 -2.05 -5.50 -14.89
CA HIS A 38 -1.11 -6.61 -14.83
C HIS A 38 -1.79 -7.95 -14.53
N LEU A 39 -2.85 -7.96 -13.73
CA LEU A 39 -3.65 -9.16 -13.47
C LEU A 39 -4.31 -9.68 -14.76
N ALA A 40 -4.78 -8.79 -15.64
CA ALA A 40 -5.36 -9.17 -16.92
C ALA A 40 -4.38 -9.92 -17.85
N LEU A 41 -3.05 -9.72 -17.68
CA LEU A 41 -2.03 -10.45 -18.42
C LEU A 41 -1.99 -11.95 -18.03
N PHE A 42 -2.33 -12.27 -16.78
CA PHE A 42 -2.38 -13.66 -16.30
C PHE A 42 -3.66 -14.38 -16.75
N ASP A 43 -4.78 -13.66 -16.88
CA ASP A 43 -6.06 -14.26 -17.26
C ASP A 43 -6.14 -14.57 -18.77
N THR A 44 -5.26 -13.96 -19.59
CA THR A 44 -5.25 -14.09 -21.05
C THR A 44 -4.23 -15.10 -21.58
N THR A 45 -3.45 -15.76 -20.71
CA THR A 45 -2.44 -16.75 -21.09
C THR A 45 -3.00 -18.19 -20.95
N PRO A 46 -3.34 -18.90 -22.07
CA PRO A 46 -4.18 -20.11 -21.99
C PRO A 46 -3.48 -21.36 -21.46
N ASP A 47 -2.15 -21.47 -21.53
CA ASP A 47 -1.45 -22.71 -21.17
C ASP A 47 0.00 -22.39 -20.77
N GLY A 48 0.40 -22.83 -19.57
CA GLY A 48 1.80 -23.12 -19.25
C GLY A 48 2.80 -21.97 -19.43
N CYS A 49 2.86 -21.11 -18.41
CA CYS A 49 3.98 -20.27 -17.98
C CYS A 49 5.19 -20.12 -18.93
N SER A 50 5.42 -18.90 -19.41
CA SER A 50 6.78 -18.36 -19.47
C SER A 50 6.84 -17.18 -18.49
N TRP A 51 7.36 -17.42 -17.28
CA TRP A 51 7.78 -16.33 -16.38
C TRP A 51 9.30 -16.09 -16.51
N PRO A 52 9.77 -14.83 -16.46
CA PRO A 52 8.96 -13.63 -16.33
C PRO A 52 7.99 -13.40 -17.47
N HIS A 53 6.72 -13.13 -17.13
CA HIS A 53 5.82 -12.56 -18.13
C HIS A 53 6.56 -11.29 -18.55
N PRO A 54 7.04 -11.17 -19.80
CA PRO A 54 8.09 -10.21 -20.14
C PRO A 54 7.70 -8.77 -19.79
N GLU A 55 6.41 -8.47 -19.78
CA GLU A 55 5.85 -7.18 -19.40
C GLU A 55 5.98 -6.86 -17.90
N LEU A 56 5.95 -7.84 -16.99
CA LEU A 56 6.09 -7.60 -15.54
C LEU A 56 7.48 -7.09 -15.17
N GLY A 57 8.51 -7.63 -15.83
CA GLY A 57 9.90 -7.17 -15.65
C GLY A 57 10.20 -5.82 -16.30
N ARG A 58 9.30 -5.29 -17.14
CA ARG A 58 9.44 -3.97 -17.77
C ARG A 58 8.84 -2.85 -16.94
N ASP A 59 7.84 -3.15 -16.11
CA ASP A 59 7.26 -2.16 -15.20
C ASP A 59 8.00 -2.18 -13.85
N ALA A 60 8.84 -1.16 -13.64
CA ALA A 60 9.60 -0.99 -12.41
C ALA A 60 8.69 -0.93 -11.17
N ARG A 61 7.46 -0.43 -11.29
CA ARG A 61 6.51 -0.32 -10.17
C ARG A 61 6.05 -1.69 -9.72
N VAL A 62 5.68 -2.56 -10.66
CA VAL A 62 5.21 -3.92 -10.33
C VAL A 62 6.35 -4.78 -9.83
N THR A 63 7.54 -4.65 -10.42
CA THR A 63 8.75 -5.31 -9.90
C THR A 63 9.02 -4.89 -8.46
N ALA A 64 8.89 -3.61 -8.14
CA ALA A 64 9.10 -3.10 -6.79
C ALA A 64 8.03 -3.60 -5.81
N ILE A 65 6.75 -3.66 -6.21
CA ILE A 65 5.67 -4.27 -5.40
C ILE A 65 6.00 -5.73 -5.11
N LEU A 66 6.35 -6.52 -6.13
CA LEU A 66 6.66 -7.94 -5.94
C LEU A 66 7.86 -8.15 -5.01
N ARG A 67 8.90 -7.31 -5.10
CA ARG A 67 10.05 -7.36 -4.20
C ARG A 67 9.69 -6.97 -2.76
N ALA A 68 8.87 -5.94 -2.58
CA ALA A 68 8.42 -5.52 -1.26
C ALA A 68 7.56 -6.59 -0.57
N GLU A 69 6.76 -7.32 -1.35
CA GLU A 69 5.78 -8.28 -0.82
C GLU A 69 6.30 -9.72 -0.69
N ILE A 70 7.12 -10.16 -1.64
CA ILE A 70 7.65 -11.53 -1.67
C ILE A 70 9.03 -11.58 -0.99
N GLY A 71 9.79 -10.48 -1.06
CA GLY A 71 11.15 -10.37 -0.55
C GLY A 71 12.14 -10.01 -1.66
N GLU A 72 13.01 -9.04 -1.42
CA GLU A 72 13.97 -8.55 -2.43
C GLU A 72 15.04 -9.58 -2.81
N GLN A 73 15.36 -10.49 -1.88
CA GLN A 73 16.41 -11.50 -2.05
C GLN A 73 15.86 -12.84 -2.55
N GLU A 74 14.56 -12.93 -2.80
CA GLU A 74 13.95 -14.16 -3.28
C GLU A 74 14.39 -14.45 -4.73
N PRO A 75 14.63 -15.73 -5.07
CA PRO A 75 14.95 -16.09 -6.45
C PRO A 75 13.83 -15.70 -7.43
N ASP A 76 14.20 -15.39 -8.68
CA ASP A 76 13.24 -15.02 -9.74
C ASP A 76 12.09 -16.03 -9.90
N TRP A 77 12.36 -17.32 -9.69
CA TRP A 77 11.32 -18.35 -9.78
C TRP A 77 10.27 -18.25 -8.66
N VAL A 78 10.63 -17.76 -7.47
CA VAL A 78 9.69 -17.52 -6.36
C VAL A 78 8.77 -16.35 -6.70
N HIS A 79 9.34 -15.26 -7.21
CA HIS A 79 8.55 -14.14 -7.75
C HIS A 79 7.59 -14.62 -8.84
N SER A 80 8.07 -15.51 -9.72
CA SER A 80 7.30 -16.04 -10.83
C SER A 80 6.04 -16.79 -10.41
N VAL A 81 6.19 -17.77 -9.52
CA VAL A 81 5.07 -18.64 -9.10
C VAL A 81 4.10 -17.91 -8.17
N SER A 82 4.59 -16.91 -7.43
CA SER A 82 3.81 -16.19 -6.43
C SER A 82 3.19 -14.89 -6.97
N ALA A 83 3.63 -14.36 -8.11
CA ALA A 83 3.23 -13.05 -8.61
C ALA A 83 1.71 -12.87 -8.74
N ALA A 84 1.01 -13.80 -9.39
CA ALA A 84 -0.44 -13.67 -9.59
C ALA A 84 -1.20 -13.66 -8.26
N ALA A 85 -0.83 -14.54 -7.31
CA ALA A 85 -1.45 -14.58 -5.99
C ALA A 85 -1.13 -13.30 -5.20
N CYS A 86 0.13 -12.86 -5.22
CA CYS A 86 0.59 -11.63 -4.59
C CYS A 86 -0.18 -10.40 -5.13
N LEU A 87 -0.27 -10.22 -6.44
CA LEU A 87 -0.95 -9.07 -7.03
C LEU A 87 -2.47 -9.09 -6.77
N ARG A 88 -3.10 -10.27 -6.69
CA ARG A 88 -4.53 -10.37 -6.29
C ARG A 88 -4.74 -9.97 -4.84
N ASP A 89 -3.85 -10.39 -3.94
CA ASP A 89 -3.88 -10.02 -2.53
C ASP A 89 -3.70 -8.50 -2.36
N VAL A 90 -2.68 -7.93 -3.01
CA VAL A 90 -2.44 -6.48 -3.01
C VAL A 90 -3.62 -5.71 -3.61
N SER A 91 -4.21 -6.18 -4.73
CA SER A 91 -5.38 -5.54 -5.35
C SER A 91 -6.59 -5.54 -4.41
N SER A 92 -6.80 -6.63 -3.67
CA SER A 92 -7.87 -6.72 -2.68
C SER A 92 -7.70 -5.67 -1.57
N HIS A 93 -6.47 -5.52 -1.04
CA HIS A 93 -6.16 -4.49 -0.03
C HIS A 93 -6.31 -3.07 -0.59
N ALA A 94 -5.83 -2.81 -1.81
CA ALA A 94 -5.95 -1.49 -2.44
C ALA A 94 -7.41 -1.09 -2.66
N ARG A 95 -8.29 -2.04 -2.99
CA ARG A 95 -9.74 -1.81 -3.11
C ARG A 95 -10.39 -1.51 -1.76
N LEU A 96 -9.99 -2.21 -0.70
CA LEU A 96 -10.44 -1.87 0.67
C LEU A 96 -10.03 -0.44 1.05
N MET A 97 -8.81 -0.03 0.70
CA MET A 97 -8.35 1.34 0.89
C MET A 97 -9.22 2.36 0.14
N ALA A 98 -9.51 2.10 -1.14
CA ALA A 98 -10.36 2.96 -1.96
C ALA A 98 -11.78 3.10 -1.37
N CYS A 99 -12.36 2.01 -0.86
CA CYS A 99 -13.66 2.03 -0.20
C CYS A 99 -13.67 2.94 1.03
N ALA A 100 -12.66 2.84 1.90
CA ALA A 100 -12.56 3.68 3.11
C ALA A 100 -12.37 5.17 2.78
N LEU A 101 -11.73 5.49 1.65
CA LEU A 101 -11.54 6.86 1.17
C LEU A 101 -12.79 7.47 0.52
N SER A 102 -13.83 6.68 0.19
CA SER A 102 -15.00 7.17 -0.55
C SER A 102 -15.84 8.20 0.23
N SER A 103 -15.72 8.21 1.56
CA SER A 103 -16.37 9.15 2.48
C SER A 103 -15.67 10.51 2.45
N SER A 104 -16.25 11.51 1.78
CA SER A 104 -15.67 12.85 1.59
C SER A 104 -15.62 13.75 2.84
N SER A 105 -15.73 13.19 4.05
CA SER A 105 -15.83 13.94 5.31
C SER A 105 -14.49 14.38 5.90
N GLY A 106 -13.36 14.01 5.27
CA GLY A 106 -12.03 14.20 5.87
C GLY A 106 -11.74 13.23 7.02
N VAL A 107 -12.58 12.19 7.18
CA VAL A 107 -12.42 11.17 8.20
C VAL A 107 -12.36 9.81 7.52
N VAL A 108 -11.26 9.09 7.75
CA VAL A 108 -11.09 7.69 7.39
C VAL A 108 -11.45 6.85 8.60
N HIS A 109 -12.30 5.86 8.42
CA HIS A 109 -12.69 4.92 9.46
C HIS A 109 -12.32 3.50 9.03
N LEU A 110 -11.51 2.83 9.84
CA LEU A 110 -11.06 1.45 9.62
C LEU A 110 -11.65 0.59 10.74
N ALA A 111 -12.48 -0.38 10.36
CA ALA A 111 -13.34 -1.14 11.27
C ALA A 111 -12.59 -2.21 12.07
N SER A 112 -11.37 -2.55 11.67
CA SER A 112 -10.58 -3.60 12.30
C SER A 112 -9.08 -3.34 12.19
N ARG A 113 -8.30 -4.04 13.01
CA ARG A 113 -6.84 -4.08 12.91
C ARG A 113 -6.38 -4.57 11.53
N ALA A 114 -7.03 -5.60 10.98
CA ALA A 114 -6.70 -6.13 9.66
C ALA A 114 -6.90 -5.08 8.55
N GLU A 115 -7.96 -4.27 8.64
CA GLU A 115 -8.16 -3.16 7.71
C GLU A 115 -7.09 -2.07 7.85
N ALA A 116 -6.68 -1.76 9.09
CA ALA A 116 -5.59 -0.83 9.36
C ALA A 116 -4.23 -1.33 8.85
N GLU A 117 -3.91 -2.60 9.04
CA GLU A 117 -2.69 -3.23 8.51
C GLU A 117 -2.71 -3.26 6.97
N ALA A 118 -3.86 -3.57 6.36
CA ALA A 118 -4.05 -3.50 4.91
C ALA A 118 -3.83 -2.07 4.37
N TRP A 119 -4.37 -1.06 5.04
CA TRP A 119 -4.16 0.34 4.72
C TRP A 119 -2.69 0.75 4.80
N LEU A 120 -2.02 0.39 5.90
CA LEU A 120 -0.61 0.67 6.11
C LEU A 120 0.24 0.03 5.01
N ARG A 121 -0.05 -1.22 4.66
CA ARG A 121 0.60 -1.95 3.56
C ARG A 121 0.39 -1.24 2.23
N CYS A 122 -0.84 -0.82 1.90
CA CYS A 122 -1.10 -0.09 0.65
C CYS A 122 -0.36 1.25 0.57
N ILE A 123 -0.30 2.03 1.66
CA ILE A 123 0.46 3.30 1.70
C ILE A 123 1.94 3.04 1.42
N ARG A 124 2.52 2.00 2.07
CA ARG A 124 3.91 1.59 1.84
C ARG A 124 4.14 1.13 0.39
N LEU A 125 3.20 0.46 -0.23
CA LEU A 125 3.30 0.09 -1.64
C LEU A 125 3.25 1.30 -2.57
N VAL A 126 2.43 2.31 -2.26
CA VAL A 126 2.47 3.58 -3.00
C VAL A 126 3.87 4.21 -2.90
N LEU A 127 4.44 4.29 -1.70
CA LEU A 127 5.81 4.78 -1.49
C LEU A 127 6.86 4.01 -2.32
N VAL A 128 6.77 2.68 -2.31
CA VAL A 128 7.65 1.79 -3.09
C VAL A 128 7.52 2.08 -4.59
N THR A 129 6.31 2.24 -5.10
CA THR A 129 6.11 2.54 -6.53
C THR A 129 6.62 3.93 -6.94
N ILE A 130 6.45 4.94 -6.09
CA ILE A 130 6.99 6.29 -6.34
C ILE A 130 8.52 6.23 -6.37
N THR A 131 9.13 5.57 -5.38
CA THR A 131 10.58 5.45 -5.27
C THR A 131 11.17 4.68 -6.45
N ALA A 132 10.50 3.63 -6.92
CA ALA A 132 10.93 2.85 -8.08
C ALA A 132 10.87 3.63 -9.41
N MET A 133 10.05 4.69 -9.47
CA MET A 133 9.92 5.55 -10.66
C MET A 133 10.78 6.80 -10.59
N ALA A 134 11.28 7.15 -9.41
CA ALA A 134 12.09 8.35 -9.22
C ALA A 134 13.46 8.16 -9.88
N ASP A 135 13.93 9.20 -10.56
CA ASP A 135 15.29 9.23 -11.12
C ASP A 135 16.35 9.47 -10.03
N GLU A 136 17.62 9.58 -10.44
CA GLU A 136 18.75 9.84 -9.54
C GLU A 136 18.62 11.16 -8.74
N ARG A 137 17.75 12.08 -9.18
CA ARG A 137 17.48 13.35 -8.50
C ARG A 137 16.27 13.27 -7.57
N GLY A 138 15.60 12.12 -7.51
CA GLY A 138 14.37 11.94 -6.74
C GLY A 138 13.14 12.54 -7.44
N GLU A 139 13.16 12.65 -8.77
CA GLU A 139 12.07 13.23 -9.55
C GLU A 139 11.29 12.18 -10.35
N VAL A 140 9.97 12.35 -10.45
CA VAL A 140 9.11 11.61 -11.37
C VAL A 140 8.54 12.59 -12.38
N SER A 141 8.86 12.39 -13.66
CA SER A 141 8.46 13.29 -14.76
C SER A 141 8.83 14.76 -14.52
N GLY A 142 10.02 15.01 -13.96
CA GLY A 142 10.52 16.37 -13.69
C GLY A 142 9.92 17.04 -12.45
N LYS A 143 9.24 16.28 -11.58
CA LYS A 143 8.69 16.78 -10.32
C LYS A 143 9.33 16.07 -9.14
N ALA A 144 9.82 16.84 -8.17
CA ALA A 144 10.39 16.32 -6.93
C ALA A 144 9.35 15.47 -6.18
N CYS A 145 9.76 14.25 -5.81
CA CYS A 145 8.92 13.32 -5.07
C CYS A 145 9.04 13.48 -3.55
N GLU A 146 10.11 14.11 -3.07
CA GLU A 146 10.41 14.28 -1.64
C GLU A 146 9.21 14.78 -0.81
N PRO A 147 8.44 15.80 -1.22
CA PRO A 147 7.31 16.25 -0.43
C PRO A 147 6.20 15.21 -0.30
N THR A 148 5.97 14.44 -1.37
CA THR A 148 4.97 13.36 -1.37
C THR A 148 5.44 12.17 -0.55
N VAL A 149 6.71 11.78 -0.71
CA VAL A 149 7.34 10.67 0.02
C VAL A 149 7.36 10.97 1.51
N SER A 150 7.78 12.18 1.90
CA SER A 150 7.80 12.62 3.29
C SER A 150 6.39 12.58 3.90
N TRP A 151 5.39 13.16 3.22
CA TRP A 151 4.02 13.15 3.69
C TRP A 151 3.42 11.74 3.81
N LEU A 152 3.59 10.86 2.80
CA LEU A 152 3.13 9.47 2.87
C LEU A 152 3.82 8.69 4.00
N THR A 153 5.10 8.99 4.27
CA THR A 153 5.86 8.40 5.37
C THR A 153 5.22 8.80 6.71
N GLU A 154 4.95 10.09 6.92
CA GLU A 154 4.24 10.58 8.11
C GLU A 154 2.87 9.91 8.29
N VAL A 155 2.09 9.76 7.20
CA VAL A 155 0.79 9.06 7.25
C VAL A 155 0.97 7.61 7.73
N SER A 156 1.96 6.91 7.16
CA SER A 156 2.22 5.50 7.48
C SER A 156 2.78 5.31 8.88
N ASP A 157 3.66 6.20 9.34
CA ASP A 157 4.27 6.14 10.67
C ASP A 157 3.24 6.41 11.75
N GLY A 158 2.34 7.39 11.53
CA GLY A 158 1.24 7.65 12.44
C GLY A 158 0.30 6.45 12.60
N LEU A 159 -0.04 5.77 11.49
CA LEU A 159 -0.88 4.56 11.54
C LEU A 159 -0.14 3.39 12.19
N SER A 160 1.15 3.22 11.90
CA SER A 160 2.00 2.19 12.51
C SER A 160 2.08 2.37 14.03
N ALA A 161 2.29 3.59 14.51
CA ALA A 161 2.36 3.87 15.95
C ALA A 161 1.07 3.46 16.69
N VAL A 162 -0.10 3.79 16.13
CA VAL A 162 -1.40 3.41 16.73
C VAL A 162 -1.63 1.89 16.67
N LEU A 163 -1.09 1.21 15.66
CA LEU A 163 -1.11 -0.25 15.57
C LEU A 163 -0.18 -0.89 16.62
N ASP A 164 0.99 -0.32 16.90
CA ASP A 164 1.99 -0.89 17.80
C ASP A 164 1.61 -0.71 19.28
N ASP A 165 0.92 0.39 19.63
CA ASP A 165 0.41 0.66 21.00
C ASP A 165 -0.54 -0.44 21.53
N THR A 166 -1.02 -1.35 20.67
CA THR A 166 -1.81 -2.53 21.07
C THR A 166 -1.00 -3.64 21.75
N THR A 167 0.33 -3.59 21.73
CA THR A 167 1.21 -4.64 22.31
C THR A 167 1.55 -4.45 23.78
N SER A 168 1.08 -3.38 24.44
CA SER A 168 1.31 -3.16 25.88
C SER A 168 0.07 -3.44 26.74
N PRO A 169 -0.03 -4.64 27.35
CA PRO A 169 -0.76 -4.81 28.59
C PRO A 169 0.24 -5.14 29.71
N THR A 170 0.77 -4.12 30.38
CA THR A 170 1.37 -4.34 31.71
C THR A 170 0.50 -3.65 32.74
N MET A 171 -0.65 -4.27 33.04
CA MET A 171 -1.26 -4.11 34.34
C MET A 171 -0.37 -4.83 35.35
N THR A 172 0.54 -4.09 36.00
CA THR A 172 0.96 -4.46 37.35
C THR A 172 -0.27 -4.32 38.24
N ALA A 173 -0.92 -5.45 38.52
CA ALA A 173 -1.85 -5.56 39.61
C ALA A 173 -1.04 -5.41 40.91
N ASP A 174 -1.10 -4.23 41.51
CA ASP A 174 -0.70 -4.03 42.90
C ASP A 174 -1.57 -4.92 43.80
N ARG A 175 -0.91 -5.70 44.65
CA ARG A 175 -1.47 -6.40 45.81
C ARG A 175 -0.91 -5.79 47.08
#